data_AF-A0A1H1MCV2-F1
#
_entry.id   AF-A0A1H1MCV2-F1
#
_cell.length_a   1.000
_cell.length_b   1.000
_cell.length_c   1.000
_cell.angle_alpha   90.00
_cell.angle_beta   90.00
_cell.angle_gamma   90.00
#
_symmetry.space_group_name_H-M   'P 1'
#
loop_
_entity.id
_entity.type
_entity.pdbx_description
1 polymer ?
#
loop_
_entity_poly.entity_id
_entity_poly.type
_entity_poly.pdbx_seq_one_letter_code
_entity_poly.pdbx_strand_id
1 'polypeptide(L)'
;MTEPGAPGDDARLRTDVPVGKVRFYDAEKGFGFLTKDEGGDVYVRATALPPGVTSLKAGQKVEFGVVEGRKGEQALSLRVLEAPPSLSKALRKPPESMTVIVEDLIKMLDGLGNGYRRGRHPESRTATQVATVLRAVADELEL
;
A
#
# COMPACT_ATOMS: atom_id res chain seq x y z
N MET A 1 -12.43 -11.90 -56.18
CA MET A 1 -12.74 -12.87 -55.13
C MET A 1 -12.39 -12.19 -53.82
N THR A 2 -13.43 -11.75 -53.13
CA THR A 2 -13.40 -11.07 -51.84
C THR A 2 -12.83 -12.01 -50.79
N GLU A 3 -11.89 -11.54 -49.98
CA GLU A 3 -11.73 -12.08 -48.63
C GLU A 3 -12.03 -10.98 -47.59
N PRO A 4 -12.79 -11.31 -46.53
CA PRO A 4 -13.49 -10.37 -45.69
C PRO A 4 -12.83 -10.24 -44.31
N GLY A 5 -13.14 -9.13 -43.64
CA GLY A 5 -13.43 -9.12 -42.20
C GLY A 5 -12.29 -9.47 -41.23
N ALA A 6 -11.73 -8.43 -40.61
CA ALA A 6 -11.08 -8.53 -39.32
C ALA A 6 -11.97 -9.25 -38.28
N PRO A 7 -11.38 -10.03 -37.37
CA PRO A 7 -11.69 -10.02 -35.95
C PRO A 7 -10.68 -9.07 -35.28
N GLY A 8 -11.05 -8.01 -34.58
CA GLY A 8 -12.11 -8.00 -33.56
C GLY A 8 -11.63 -8.62 -32.25
N ASP A 9 -10.31 -8.61 -31.96
CA ASP A 9 -9.77 -9.09 -30.68
C ASP A 9 -9.60 -7.93 -29.70
N ASP A 10 -10.57 -7.90 -28.78
CA ASP A 10 -10.47 -7.42 -27.41
C ASP A 10 -9.89 -6.03 -27.18
N ALA A 11 -10.84 -5.10 -27.07
CA ALA A 11 -10.83 -3.98 -26.13
C ALA A 11 -10.30 -4.41 -24.75
N ARG A 12 -8.98 -4.49 -24.61
CA ARG A 12 -8.33 -4.26 -23.34
C ARG A 12 -8.59 -2.80 -23.03
N LEU A 13 -9.66 -2.51 -22.30
CA LEU A 13 -9.68 -1.38 -21.38
C LEU A 13 -8.47 -1.57 -20.47
N ARG A 14 -7.29 -1.16 -20.94
CA ARG A 14 -6.34 -0.49 -20.08
C ARG A 14 -7.07 0.78 -19.70
N THR A 15 -7.88 0.70 -18.66
CA THR A 15 -8.28 1.90 -17.94
C THR A 15 -6.94 2.46 -17.48
N ASP A 16 -6.38 3.39 -18.23
CA ASP A 16 -5.25 4.21 -17.81
C ASP A 16 -5.76 4.96 -16.58
N VAL A 17 -5.60 4.34 -15.41
CA VAL A 17 -5.99 4.96 -14.16
C VAL A 17 -4.90 5.97 -13.86
N PRO A 18 -5.19 7.27 -13.90
CA PRO A 18 -4.15 8.27 -13.74
C PRO A 18 -3.55 8.19 -12.34
N VAL A 19 -2.23 8.32 -12.31
CA VAL A 19 -1.45 8.37 -11.08
C VAL A 19 -1.06 9.81 -10.78
N GLY A 20 -0.92 10.09 -9.49
CA GLY A 20 -0.51 11.40 -9.02
C GLY A 20 -0.03 11.36 -7.58
N LYS A 21 0.08 12.55 -7.00
CA LYS A 21 0.51 12.76 -5.62
C LYS A 21 -0.49 13.61 -4.87
N VAL A 22 -0.65 13.36 -3.58
CA VAL A 22 -1.49 14.19 -2.72
C VAL A 22 -0.80 15.54 -2.54
N ARG A 23 -1.43 16.63 -2.98
CA ARG A 23 -0.91 17.99 -2.74
C ARG A 23 -1.22 18.42 -1.32
N PHE A 24 -2.47 18.25 -0.91
CA PHE A 24 -2.96 18.58 0.42
C PHE A 24 -4.27 17.83 0.67
N TYR A 25 -4.53 17.45 1.92
CA TYR A 25 -5.80 16.87 2.33
C TYR A 25 -6.13 17.33 3.76
N ASP A 26 -7.35 17.82 3.94
CA ASP A 26 -7.90 18.24 5.22
C ASP A 26 -8.85 17.13 5.72
N ALA A 27 -8.41 16.38 6.73
CA ALA A 27 -9.20 15.29 7.30
C ALA A 27 -10.39 15.80 8.14
N GLU A 28 -10.30 17.01 8.70
CA GLU A 28 -11.40 17.61 9.46
C GLU A 28 -12.52 18.08 8.53
N LYS A 29 -12.15 18.66 7.38
CA LYS A 29 -13.13 19.11 6.36
C LYS A 29 -13.49 18.03 5.34
N GLY A 30 -12.76 16.93 5.29
CA GLY A 30 -13.04 15.79 4.41
C GLY A 30 -12.83 16.05 2.92
N PHE A 31 -11.89 16.93 2.57
CA PHE A 31 -11.53 17.20 1.17
C PHE A 31 -10.05 17.49 0.99
N GLY A 32 -9.57 17.36 -0.24
CA GLY A 32 -8.20 17.68 -0.60
C GLY A 32 -8.01 17.88 -2.10
N PHE A 33 -6.76 18.01 -2.47
CA PHE A 33 -6.31 18.13 -3.85
C PHE A 33 -5.16 17.16 -4.12
N LEU A 34 -5.22 16.53 -5.29
CA LEU A 34 -4.19 15.66 -5.83
C LEU A 34 -3.58 16.35 -7.04
N THR A 35 -2.30 16.16 -7.28
CA THR A 35 -1.62 16.63 -8.49
C THR A 35 -1.32 15.42 -9.35
N LYS A 36 -1.83 15.41 -10.59
CA LYS A 36 -1.54 14.36 -11.58
C LYS A 36 -0.08 14.43 -12.01
N ASP A 37 0.51 13.29 -12.38
CA ASP A 37 1.89 13.26 -12.89
C ASP A 37 2.02 14.02 -14.23
N GLU A 38 0.96 13.98 -15.06
CA GLU A 38 0.85 14.75 -16.31
C GLU A 38 0.53 16.25 -16.11
N GLY A 39 0.36 16.69 -14.86
CA GLY A 39 -0.05 18.04 -14.50
C GLY A 39 -1.57 18.22 -14.36
N GLY A 40 -1.94 19.29 -13.64
CA GLY A 40 -3.33 19.57 -13.26
C GLY A 40 -3.67 19.08 -11.85
N ASP A 41 -4.59 19.80 -11.20
CA ASP A 41 -5.08 19.50 -9.86
C ASP A 41 -6.44 18.78 -9.95
N VAL A 42 -6.59 17.71 -9.17
CA VAL A 42 -7.80 16.91 -9.08
C VAL A 42 -8.37 17.06 -7.68
N TYR A 43 -9.65 17.43 -7.61
CA TYR A 43 -10.34 17.54 -6.34
C TYR A 43 -10.68 16.15 -5.79
N VAL A 44 -10.37 15.90 -4.51
CA VAL A 44 -10.73 14.64 -3.83
C VAL A 44 -11.59 14.92 -2.61
N ARG A 45 -12.63 14.11 -2.41
CA ARG A 45 -13.49 14.13 -1.22
C ARG A 45 -13.26 12.86 -0.41
N ALA A 46 -13.55 12.91 0.89
CA ALA A 46 -13.47 11.75 1.79
C ALA A 46 -14.25 10.52 1.28
N THR A 47 -15.33 10.73 0.50
CA THR A 47 -16.13 9.64 -0.09
C THR A 47 -15.40 8.84 -1.18
N ALA A 48 -14.34 9.40 -1.77
CA ALA A 48 -13.53 8.73 -2.77
C ALA A 48 -12.36 7.95 -2.14
N LEU A 49 -12.13 8.11 -0.83
CA LEU A 49 -11.09 7.38 -0.11
C LEU A 49 -11.45 5.89 0.02
N PRO A 50 -10.44 5.00 0.02
CA PRO A 50 -10.68 3.60 0.26
C PRO A 50 -11.18 3.34 1.69
N PRO A 51 -11.96 2.27 1.91
CA PRO A 51 -12.51 1.96 3.22
C PRO A 51 -11.39 1.78 4.26
N GLY A 52 -11.51 2.47 5.41
CA GLY A 52 -10.50 2.46 6.48
C GLY A 52 -9.46 3.58 6.41
N VAL A 53 -9.41 4.34 5.31
CA VAL A 53 -8.53 5.52 5.19
C VAL A 53 -9.33 6.79 5.44
N THR A 54 -9.00 7.50 6.52
CA THR A 54 -9.66 8.77 6.90
C THR A 54 -8.84 10.01 6.54
N SER A 55 -7.57 9.83 6.16
CA SER A 55 -6.67 10.93 5.83
C SER A 55 -5.63 10.54 4.79
N LEU A 56 -5.14 11.53 4.04
CA LEU A 56 -4.05 11.39 3.08
C LEU A 56 -2.88 12.28 3.50
N LYS A 57 -1.66 11.79 3.30
CA LYS A 57 -0.44 12.57 3.58
C LYS A 57 -0.01 13.32 2.34
N ALA A 58 0.37 14.60 2.48
CA ALA A 58 0.96 15.35 1.38
C ALA A 58 2.22 14.63 0.84
N GLY A 59 2.37 14.58 -0.49
CA GLY A 59 3.44 13.87 -1.19
C GLY A 59 3.20 12.37 -1.39
N GLN A 60 2.13 11.80 -0.84
CA GLN A 60 1.79 10.38 -0.99
C GLN A 60 1.37 10.08 -2.43
N LYS A 61 1.90 9.00 -3.01
CA LYS A 61 1.53 8.58 -4.36
C LYS A 61 0.17 7.89 -4.32
N VAL A 62 -0.68 8.21 -5.28
CA VAL A 62 -2.04 7.71 -5.34
C VAL A 62 -2.41 7.44 -6.79
N GLU A 63 -3.19 6.40 -7.00
CA GLU A 63 -3.91 6.11 -8.22
C GLU A 63 -5.36 6.54 -8.01
N PHE A 64 -5.96 7.22 -8.98
CA PHE A 64 -7.33 7.69 -8.83
C PHE A 64 -8.07 7.70 -10.16
N GLY A 65 -9.34 7.33 -10.14
CA GLY A 65 -10.22 7.57 -11.27
C GLY A 65 -10.67 9.02 -11.27
N VAL A 66 -10.40 9.78 -12.33
CA VAL A 66 -10.95 11.13 -12.55
C VAL A 66 -12.24 11.08 -13.35
N VAL A 67 -13.15 11.98 -13.00
CA VAL A 67 -14.32 12.32 -13.81
C VAL A 67 -14.39 13.83 -13.97
N GLU A 68 -14.81 14.28 -15.15
CA GLU A 68 -15.05 15.68 -15.43
C GLU A 68 -16.37 16.10 -14.77
N GLY A 69 -16.30 17.01 -13.79
CA GLY A 69 -17.50 17.49 -13.11
C GLY A 69 -17.64 19.01 -13.15
N ARG A 70 -18.74 19.51 -12.57
CA ARG A 70 -19.16 20.93 -12.68
C ARG A 70 -18.15 21.97 -12.19
N LYS A 71 -17.14 21.56 -11.41
CA LYS A 71 -16.10 22.43 -10.84
C LYS A 71 -14.68 22.04 -11.28
N GLY A 72 -14.57 21.24 -12.35
CA GLY A 72 -13.32 20.65 -12.80
C GLY A 72 -13.20 19.16 -12.46
N GLU A 73 -12.03 18.61 -12.73
CA GLU A 73 -11.71 17.21 -12.55
C GLU A 73 -11.78 16.81 -11.08
N GLN A 74 -12.50 15.70 -10.82
CA GLN A 74 -12.74 15.21 -9.48
C GLN A 74 -12.49 13.71 -9.39
N ALA A 75 -11.84 13.29 -8.31
CA ALA A 75 -11.53 11.89 -8.04
C ALA A 75 -12.81 11.16 -7.61
N LEU A 76 -13.17 10.12 -8.36
CA LEU A 76 -14.30 9.24 -8.11
C LEU A 76 -13.91 8.04 -7.24
N SER A 77 -12.67 7.57 -7.40
CA SER A 77 -12.07 6.53 -6.58
C SER A 77 -10.61 6.86 -6.36
N LEU A 78 -10.09 6.51 -5.19
CA LEU A 78 -8.68 6.69 -4.85
C LEU A 78 -8.15 5.38 -4.29
N ARG A 79 -6.98 5.00 -4.78
CA ARG A 79 -6.15 3.92 -4.25
C ARG A 79 -4.80 4.52 -3.87
N VAL A 80 -4.41 4.28 -2.63
CA VAL A 80 -3.06 4.66 -2.20
C VAL A 80 -2.07 3.70 -2.85
N LEU A 81 -1.12 4.26 -3.61
CA LEU A 81 0.04 3.53 -4.08
C LEU A 81 1.15 3.79 -3.07
N GLU A 82 1.72 2.75 -2.49
CA GLU A 82 2.70 2.86 -1.39
C GLU A 82 3.84 3.85 -1.68
N ALA A 83 4.36 4.43 -0.60
CA ALA A 83 5.20 5.63 -0.59
C ALA A 83 6.43 5.56 -1.51
N PRO A 84 6.92 6.71 -2.03
CA PRO A 84 8.11 6.73 -2.87
C PRO A 84 9.31 6.07 -2.16
N PRO A 85 10.14 5.30 -2.90
CA PRO A 85 11.19 4.44 -2.34
C PRO A 85 12.22 5.16 -1.46
N SER A 86 12.28 6.49 -1.50
CA SER A 86 13.21 7.31 -0.72
C SER A 86 12.80 7.51 0.74
N LEU A 87 11.51 7.50 1.07
CA LEU A 87 11.07 7.53 2.48
C LEU A 87 11.09 6.13 3.09
N SER A 88 10.72 5.11 2.31
CA SER A 88 10.79 3.72 2.76
C SER A 88 12.24 3.25 2.95
N LYS A 89 13.19 3.62 2.08
CA LYS A 89 14.63 3.40 2.35
C LYS A 89 15.14 4.11 3.61
N ALA A 90 14.62 5.29 3.93
CA ALA A 90 15.05 6.06 5.09
C ALA A 90 14.44 5.54 6.41
N LEU A 91 13.27 4.89 6.32
CA LEU A 91 12.56 4.29 7.46
C LEU A 91 12.95 2.83 7.70
N ARG A 92 13.42 2.11 6.68
CA ARG A 92 13.96 0.76 6.81
C ARG A 92 15.17 0.75 7.74
N LYS A 93 15.18 -0.21 8.66
CA LYS A 93 16.35 -0.53 9.47
C LYS A 93 17.52 -0.92 8.57
N PRO A 94 18.77 -0.60 8.99
CA PRO A 94 19.95 -1.00 8.24
C PRO A 94 20.05 -2.54 8.18
N PRO A 95 20.61 -3.11 7.10
CA PRO A 95 20.71 -4.57 6.91
C PRO A 95 21.39 -5.31 8.08
N GLU A 96 22.36 -4.66 8.72
CA GLU A 96 23.08 -5.21 9.86
C GLU A 96 22.13 -5.43 11.05
N SER A 97 21.23 -4.48 11.32
CA SER A 97 20.20 -4.62 12.35
C SER A 97 19.16 -5.67 11.97
N MET A 98 18.76 -5.72 10.70
CA MET A 98 17.81 -6.74 10.23
C MET A 98 18.38 -8.16 10.38
N THR A 99 19.66 -8.34 10.11
CA THR A 99 20.35 -9.62 10.29
C THR A 99 20.23 -10.11 11.73
N VAL A 100 20.52 -9.25 12.71
CA VAL A 100 20.41 -9.61 14.14
C VAL A 100 18.96 -9.98 14.51
N ILE A 101 17.98 -9.19 14.08
CA ILE A 101 16.56 -9.44 14.38
C ILE A 101 16.10 -10.77 13.77
N VAL A 102 16.46 -11.03 12.52
CA VAL A 102 16.10 -12.27 11.82
C VAL A 102 16.78 -13.48 12.46
N GLU A 103 18.06 -13.38 12.84
CA GLU A 103 18.75 -14.45 13.55
C GLU A 103 18.07 -14.78 14.88
N ASP A 104 17.68 -13.78 15.65
CA ASP A 104 16.98 -13.99 16.91
C ASP A 104 15.59 -14.57 16.70
N LEU A 105 14.88 -14.14 15.64
CA LEU A 105 13.61 -14.74 15.24
C LEU A 105 13.77 -16.22 14.86
N ILE A 106 14.80 -16.58 14.08
CA ILE A 106 15.10 -17.98 13.73
C ILE A 106 15.32 -18.80 15.00
N LYS A 107 16.14 -18.33 15.94
CA LYS A 107 16.39 -19.03 17.21
C LYS A 107 15.09 -19.23 18.02
N MET A 108 14.22 -18.21 18.05
CA MET A 108 12.91 -18.31 18.72
C MET A 108 12.01 -19.36 18.04
N LEU A 109 11.94 -19.35 16.71
CA LEU A 109 11.16 -20.31 15.94
C LEU A 109 11.69 -21.73 16.06
N ASP A 110 13.00 -21.92 16.09
CA ASP A 110 13.63 -23.22 16.35
C ASP A 110 13.27 -23.74 17.74
N GLY A 111 13.27 -22.86 18.75
CA GLY A 111 12.79 -23.18 20.10
C GLY A 111 11.35 -23.68 20.09
N LEU A 112 10.45 -22.98 19.39
CA LEU A 112 9.06 -23.41 19.22
C LEU A 112 8.94 -24.74 18.48
N GLY A 113 9.62 -24.89 17.35
CA GLY A 113 9.62 -26.11 16.54
C GLY A 113 10.15 -27.32 17.31
N ASN A 114 11.14 -27.13 18.17
CA ASN A 114 11.62 -28.15 19.10
C ASN A 114 10.55 -28.54 20.14
N GLY A 115 9.80 -27.56 20.66
CA GLY A 115 8.67 -27.81 21.56
C GLY A 115 7.59 -28.66 20.90
N TYR A 116 7.13 -28.25 19.71
CA TYR A 116 6.12 -28.98 18.94
C TYR A 116 6.57 -30.39 18.55
N ARG A 117 7.83 -30.58 18.13
CA ARG A 117 8.39 -31.91 17.86
C ARG A 117 8.34 -32.84 19.08
N ARG A 118 8.35 -32.28 20.28
CA ARG A 118 8.22 -33.01 21.55
C ARG A 118 6.77 -33.08 22.06
N GLY A 119 5.79 -32.69 21.24
CA GLY A 119 4.37 -32.71 21.60
C GLY A 119 3.97 -31.63 22.61
N ARG A 120 4.77 -30.58 22.79
CA ARG A 120 4.51 -29.49 23.75
C ARG A 120 4.16 -28.20 23.02
N HIS A 121 3.08 -27.55 23.46
CA HIS A 121 2.78 -26.18 23.05
C HIS A 121 3.61 -25.18 23.85
N PRO A 122 3.99 -24.03 23.25
CA PRO A 122 4.60 -22.95 24.00
C PRO A 122 3.62 -22.35 25.01
N GLU A 123 4.17 -21.81 26.10
CA GLU A 123 3.40 -21.00 27.04
C GLU A 123 2.86 -19.74 26.35
N SER A 124 1.71 -19.23 26.82
CA SER A 124 1.03 -18.08 26.21
C SER A 124 1.93 -16.85 26.07
N ARG A 125 2.82 -16.62 27.03
CA ARG A 125 3.79 -15.51 26.99
C ARG A 125 4.78 -15.67 25.85
N THR A 126 5.38 -16.85 25.72
CA THR A 126 6.33 -17.18 24.65
C THR A 126 5.65 -17.10 23.28
N ALA A 127 4.46 -17.68 23.13
CA ALA A 127 3.69 -17.62 21.89
C ALA A 127 3.40 -16.16 21.49
N THR A 128 2.98 -15.34 22.44
CA THR A 128 2.71 -13.91 22.21
C THR A 128 3.98 -13.17 21.79
N GLN A 129 5.10 -13.41 22.47
CA GLN A 129 6.37 -12.79 22.15
C GLN A 129 6.83 -13.12 20.73
N VAL A 130 6.81 -14.41 20.34
CA VAL A 130 7.21 -14.81 18.98
C VAL A 130 6.26 -14.20 17.94
N ALA A 131 4.95 -14.20 18.19
CA ALA A 131 3.99 -13.58 17.28
C ALA A 131 4.20 -12.07 17.12
N THR A 132 4.54 -11.35 18.19
CA THR A 132 4.86 -9.92 18.13
C THR A 132 6.12 -9.67 17.29
N VAL A 133 7.17 -10.46 17.48
CA VAL A 133 8.41 -10.29 16.69
C VAL A 133 8.18 -10.63 15.22
N LEU A 134 7.43 -11.70 14.92
CA LEU A 134 7.05 -12.05 13.55
C LEU A 134 6.33 -10.90 12.83
N ARG A 135 5.35 -10.27 13.50
CA ARG A 135 4.64 -9.13 12.93
C ARG A 135 5.57 -7.94 12.73
N ALA A 136 6.39 -7.60 13.72
CA ALA A 136 7.32 -6.49 13.61
C ALA A 136 8.34 -6.68 12.48
N VAL A 137 8.77 -7.91 12.22
CA VAL A 137 9.64 -8.23 11.07
C VAL A 137 8.87 -8.16 9.75
N ALA A 138 7.64 -8.65 9.70
CA ALA A 138 6.80 -8.54 8.51
C ALA A 138 6.55 -7.09 8.13
N ASP A 139 6.14 -6.26 9.09
CA ASP A 139 5.92 -4.82 8.89
C ASP A 139 7.18 -4.14 8.32
N GLU A 140 8.36 -4.52 8.83
CA GLU A 140 9.65 -3.97 8.39
C GLU A 140 10.07 -4.42 6.99
N LEU A 141 9.68 -5.62 6.56
CA LEU A 141 9.95 -6.14 5.22
C LEU A 141 9.00 -5.57 4.17
N GLU A 142 7.81 -5.13 4.58
CA GLU A 142 6.80 -4.49 3.73
C GLU A 142 7.03 -2.98 3.54
N LEU A 143 7.85 -2.33 4.39
CA LEU A 143 8.37 -0.97 4.14
C LEU A 143 9.15 -0.94 2.84
#